data_AF-A0A2T4B447-F1
#
_entry.id   AF-A0A2T4B447-F1
#
_cell.length_a   1.000
_cell.length_b   1.000
_cell.length_c   1.000
_cell.angle_alpha   90.00
_cell.angle_beta   90.00
_cell.angle_gamma   90.00
#
_symmetry.space_group_name_H-M   'P 1'
#
loop_
_entity.id
_entity.type
_entity.pdbx_description
1 polymer ?
#
loop_
_entity_poly.entity_id
_entity_poly.type
_entity_poly.pdbx_seq_one_letter_code
_entity_poly.pdbx_strand_id
1 'polypeptide(L)'
;MFSQQVVRGGRRIGQMARGGQQPSLAALRRTGQRRCYAAETAQAPPKGRVGRALGLLLYGAAFSGLGAAATFYAMVRQGFASFTDAESAKLFVPDSEDLQRIEDTINNHPLVQELRSRPEFRESRPHLKMSEEIRRRSLTAGVLQGEGKMVVPPLAFIEDGGK
;
A
#
# COMPACT_ATOMS: atom_id res chain seq x y z
N MET A 1 4.08 5.62 -43.34
CA MET A 1 5.08 5.32 -42.30
C MET A 1 4.30 5.12 -41.01
N PHE A 2 4.09 3.96 -40.40
CA PHE A 2 4.77 2.67 -40.41
C PHE A 2 3.72 1.54 -40.30
N SER A 3 3.89 0.50 -41.10
CA SER A 3 3.28 -0.81 -40.93
C SER A 3 4.26 -1.71 -40.17
N GLN A 4 3.78 -2.46 -39.18
CA GLN A 4 4.44 -3.72 -38.81
C GLN A 4 3.39 -4.78 -38.46
N GLN A 5 3.33 -5.78 -39.34
CA GLN A 5 2.65 -7.05 -39.16
C GLN A 5 3.53 -7.95 -38.29
N VAL A 6 2.95 -8.58 -37.26
CA VAL A 6 3.60 -9.65 -36.50
C VAL A 6 3.34 -10.96 -37.23
N VAL A 7 4.40 -11.56 -37.77
CA VAL A 7 4.39 -12.88 -38.44
C VAL A 7 5.05 -13.95 -37.54
N ARG A 8 4.43 -15.13 -37.60
CA ARG A 8 4.69 -16.41 -36.92
C ARG A 8 6.09 -17.02 -37.13
N GLY A 9 6.47 -17.90 -36.20
CA GLY A 9 7.32 -19.07 -36.42
C GLY A 9 7.96 -19.52 -35.10
N GLY A 10 7.68 -20.67 -34.47
CA GLY A 10 7.55 -22.02 -35.04
C GLY A 10 8.78 -22.84 -34.64
N ARG A 11 8.91 -23.24 -33.36
CA ARG A 11 10.02 -24.09 -32.89
C ARG A 11 9.77 -25.55 -33.30
N ARG A 12 10.56 -26.02 -34.26
CA ARG A 12 10.65 -27.42 -34.69
C ARG A 12 11.35 -28.26 -33.62
N ILE A 13 10.69 -29.30 -33.13
CA ILE A 13 11.33 -30.42 -32.42
C ILE A 13 11.50 -31.54 -33.46
N GLY A 14 12.74 -31.74 -33.91
CA GLY A 14 13.12 -32.84 -34.79
C GLY A 14 14.01 -33.82 -34.04
N GLN A 15 13.52 -35.04 -33.88
CA GLN A 15 14.27 -36.23 -33.47
C GLN A 15 15.38 -36.54 -34.49
N MET A 16 16.53 -37.02 -34.04
CA MET A 16 17.29 -38.05 -34.76
C MET A 16 17.95 -39.02 -33.78
N ALA A 17 17.79 -40.30 -34.09
CA ALA A 17 18.38 -41.44 -33.41
C ALA A 17 19.34 -42.17 -34.38
N ARG A 18 20.22 -42.96 -33.78
CA ARG A 18 20.96 -44.14 -34.30
C ARG A 18 22.42 -43.97 -34.75
N GLY A 19 23.24 -44.70 -34.00
CA GLY A 19 24.54 -45.29 -34.34
C GLY A 19 25.11 -45.76 -32.99
N GLY A 20 25.12 -47.02 -32.59
CA GLY A 20 25.25 -48.25 -33.34
C GLY A 20 26.51 -48.95 -32.85
N GLN A 21 26.48 -49.58 -31.66
CA GLN A 21 27.47 -50.56 -31.24
C GLN A 21 27.00 -51.31 -29.98
N GLN A 22 26.60 -52.57 -30.17
CA GLN A 22 26.54 -53.58 -29.11
C GLN A 22 27.86 -54.35 -29.10
N PRO A 23 28.36 -54.73 -27.91
CA PRO A 23 28.97 -56.04 -27.77
C PRO A 23 28.29 -56.89 -26.69
N SER A 24 28.01 -58.12 -27.13
CA SER A 24 27.98 -59.42 -26.44
C SER A 24 27.59 -59.52 -24.96
N LEU A 25 26.53 -60.30 -24.74
CA LEU A 25 26.14 -60.95 -23.48
C LEU A 25 27.19 -61.99 -23.03
N ALA A 26 28.35 -61.54 -22.58
CA ALA A 26 29.42 -62.42 -22.10
C ALA A 26 30.19 -61.79 -20.93
N ALA A 27 29.49 -61.43 -19.86
CA ALA A 27 30.14 -61.14 -18.56
C ALA A 27 29.17 -61.25 -17.37
N LEU A 28 28.20 -62.17 -17.43
CA LEU A 28 27.46 -62.61 -16.25
C LEU A 28 28.37 -63.54 -15.44
N ARG A 29 29.13 -62.97 -14.50
CA ARG A 29 29.58 -63.55 -13.22
C ARG A 29 30.83 -62.82 -12.72
N ARG A 30 30.63 -61.79 -11.92
CA ARG A 30 31.52 -61.50 -10.79
C ARG A 30 30.67 -61.24 -9.56
N THR A 31 30.69 -62.23 -8.69
CA THR A 31 30.34 -62.20 -7.28
C THR A 31 31.02 -61.01 -6.59
N GLY A 32 30.30 -59.88 -6.52
CA GLY A 32 30.62 -58.78 -5.63
C GLY A 32 29.98 -59.04 -4.28
N GLN A 33 30.79 -59.47 -3.30
CA GLN A 33 30.41 -59.53 -1.89
C GLN A 33 29.86 -58.16 -1.46
N ARG A 34 28.56 -58.08 -1.18
CA ARG A 34 27.97 -56.92 -0.49
C ARG A 34 28.35 -57.04 0.99
N ARG A 35 29.38 -56.30 1.41
CA ARG A 35 29.56 -55.98 2.83
C ARG A 35 28.39 -55.07 3.24
N CYS A 36 27.46 -55.63 4.01
CA CYS A 36 26.44 -54.85 4.69
C CYS A 36 27.10 -54.12 5.86
N TYR A 37 27.30 -52.82 5.73
CA TYR A 37 27.37 -51.94 6.90
C TYR A 37 25.92 -51.59 7.23
N ALA A 38 25.44 -52.02 8.40
CA ALA A 38 24.25 -51.44 8.97
C ALA A 38 24.58 -49.97 9.27
N ALA A 39 24.16 -49.07 8.40
CA ALA A 39 24.06 -47.67 8.77
C ALA A 39 22.93 -47.60 9.79
N GLU A 40 23.31 -47.48 11.07
CA GLU A 40 22.38 -47.10 12.12
C GLU A 40 21.75 -45.78 11.69
N THR A 41 20.50 -45.83 11.25
CA THR A 41 19.73 -44.63 10.97
C THR A 41 19.51 -43.95 12.31
N ALA A 42 20.41 -43.03 12.66
CA ALA A 42 20.19 -42.10 13.76
C ALA A 42 18.89 -41.35 13.46
N GLN A 43 17.79 -41.82 14.06
CA GLN A 43 16.47 -41.24 13.92
C GLN A 43 16.54 -39.87 14.59
N ALA A 44 16.61 -38.82 13.76
CA ALA A 44 16.54 -37.45 14.25
C ALA A 44 15.26 -37.28 15.07
N PRO A 45 15.31 -36.66 16.26
CA PRO A 45 14.15 -36.55 17.13
C PRO A 45 12.99 -35.87 16.39
N PRO A 46 11.73 -36.29 16.63
CA PRO A 46 10.59 -35.72 15.93
C PRO A 46 10.48 -34.24 16.28
N LYS A 47 10.87 -33.37 15.33
CA LYS A 47 10.77 -31.91 15.49
C LYS A 47 9.31 -31.54 15.70
N GLY A 48 8.96 -31.11 16.91
CA GLY A 48 7.60 -30.77 17.31
C GLY A 48 6.94 -29.77 16.37
N ARG A 49 5.82 -30.17 15.76
CA ARG A 49 5.07 -29.35 14.79
C ARG A 49 4.53 -28.04 15.39
N VAL A 50 4.26 -28.02 16.70
CA VAL A 50 3.76 -26.85 17.44
C VAL A 50 4.81 -25.74 17.53
N GLY A 51 6.07 -26.05 17.82
CA GLY A 51 7.14 -25.04 17.88
C GLY A 51 7.43 -24.38 16.53
N ARG A 52 7.26 -25.13 15.43
CA ARG A 52 7.34 -24.60 14.06
C ARG A 52 6.17 -23.68 13.72
N ALA A 53 4.95 -24.05 14.12
CA ALA A 53 3.78 -23.20 13.93
C ALA A 53 3.92 -21.87 14.70
N LEU A 54 4.37 -21.91 15.96
CA LEU A 54 4.62 -20.71 16.75
C LEU A 54 5.72 -19.83 16.13
N GLY A 55 6.82 -20.43 15.67
CA GLY A 55 7.89 -19.71 14.99
C GLY A 55 7.42 -19.02 13.70
N LEU A 56 6.56 -19.68 12.92
CA LEU A 56 5.96 -19.08 11.72
C LEU A 56 5.01 -17.93 12.05
N LEU A 57 4.22 -18.04 13.13
CA LEU A 57 3.33 -16.97 13.58
C LEU A 57 4.12 -15.74 14.05
N LEU A 58 5.18 -15.94 14.84
CA LEU A 58 6.04 -14.85 15.30
C LEU A 58 6.75 -14.16 14.13
N TYR A 59 7.25 -14.94 13.18
CA TYR A 59 7.85 -14.40 11.96
C TYR A 59 6.82 -13.61 11.13
N GLY A 60 5.61 -14.15 10.95
CA GLY A 60 4.51 -13.47 10.29
C GLY A 60 4.17 -12.14 10.95
N ALA A 61 4.00 -12.13 12.27
CA ALA A 61 3.71 -10.91 13.03
C ALA A 61 4.84 -9.87 12.90
N ALA A 62 6.10 -10.30 12.96
CA ALA A 62 7.24 -9.40 12.80
C ALA A 62 7.29 -8.77 11.39
N PHE A 63 7.14 -9.58 10.33
CA PHE A 63 7.18 -9.08 8.95
C PHE A 63 5.96 -8.21 8.61
N SER A 64 4.77 -8.58 9.09
CA SER A 64 3.57 -7.76 8.92
C SER A 64 3.69 -6.42 9.66
N GLY A 65 4.19 -6.42 10.90
CA GLY A 65 4.39 -5.19 11.67
C GLY A 65 5.40 -4.25 11.00
N LEU A 66 6.52 -4.79 10.52
CA LEU A 66 7.57 -4.01 9.86
C LEU A 66 7.10 -3.47 8.49
N GLY A 67 6.37 -4.27 7.72
CA GLY A 67 5.75 -3.85 6.47
C GLY A 67 4.66 -2.78 6.67
N ALA A 68 3.82 -2.92 7.68
CA ALA A 68 2.81 -1.93 8.04
C ALA A 68 3.45 -0.60 8.47
N ALA A 69 4.50 -0.64 9.29
CA ALA A 69 5.22 0.56 9.70
C ALA A 69 5.91 1.26 8.50
N ALA A 70 6.56 0.49 7.62
CA ALA A 70 7.21 1.03 6.43
C ALA A 70 6.21 1.67 5.46
N THR A 71 5.07 1.02 5.21
CA THR A 71 4.00 1.56 4.35
C THR A 71 3.36 2.81 4.96
N PHE A 72 3.05 2.80 6.26
CA PHE A 72 2.54 3.99 6.96
C PHE A 72 3.52 5.16 6.88
N TYR A 73 4.81 4.91 7.14
CA TYR A 73 5.85 5.93 7.03
C TYR A 73 5.96 6.50 5.60
N ALA A 74 5.90 5.65 4.58
CA ALA A 74 5.88 6.09 3.19
C ALA A 74 4.64 6.96 2.88
N MET A 75 3.46 6.57 3.39
CA MET A 75 2.21 7.31 3.23
C MET A 75 2.28 8.71 3.84
N VAL A 76 2.76 8.80 5.09
CA VAL A 76 2.95 10.06 5.81
C VAL A 76 3.92 10.97 5.05
N ARG A 77 5.04 10.43 4.55
CA ARG A 77 6.01 11.19 3.74
C ARG A 77 5.45 11.68 2.41
N GLN A 78 4.47 10.97 1.85
CA GLN A 78 3.73 11.38 0.65
C GLN A 78 2.57 12.34 0.96
N GLY A 79 2.46 12.82 2.20
CA GLY A 79 1.48 13.84 2.57
C GLY A 79 0.10 13.30 2.92
N PHE A 80 -0.05 11.99 3.16
CA PHE A 80 -1.30 11.40 3.66
C PHE A 80 -1.48 11.55 5.17
N ALA A 81 -0.48 12.07 5.88
CA ALA A 81 -0.70 12.56 7.24
C ALA A 81 -1.73 13.69 7.19
N SER A 82 -2.82 13.52 7.94
CA SER A 82 -3.89 14.51 8.00
C SER A 82 -3.65 15.50 9.14
N PHE A 83 -3.93 16.77 8.91
CA PHE A 83 -3.93 17.80 9.96
C PHE A 83 -5.10 17.56 10.92
N THR A 84 -4.94 17.99 12.17
CA THR A 84 -6.04 17.97 13.16
C THR A 84 -7.11 19.01 12.81
N ASP A 85 -8.31 18.89 13.40
CA ASP A 85 -9.42 19.82 13.18
C ASP A 85 -9.02 21.27 13.45
N ALA A 86 -8.46 21.52 14.63
CA ALA A 86 -8.05 22.85 15.09
C ALA A 86 -6.89 23.44 14.27
N GLU A 87 -5.98 22.60 13.77
CA GLU A 87 -4.94 23.04 12.84
C GLU A 87 -5.57 23.43 11.51
N SER A 88 -6.41 22.55 10.93
CA SER A 88 -7.01 22.77 9.61
C SER A 88 -7.82 24.06 9.53
N ALA A 89 -8.49 24.46 10.62
CA ALA A 89 -9.25 25.71 10.70
C ALA A 89 -8.37 26.95 10.46
N LYS A 90 -7.09 26.89 10.81
CA LYS A 90 -6.12 28.01 10.75
C LYS A 90 -5.22 28.00 9.51
N LEU A 91 -5.30 26.96 8.69
CA LEU A 91 -4.40 26.78 7.53
C LEU A 91 -4.78 27.62 6.31
N PHE A 92 -5.99 28.20 6.28
CA PHE A 92 -6.40 29.01 5.13
C PHE A 92 -5.77 30.40 5.22
N VAL A 93 -5.02 30.78 4.18
CA VAL A 93 -4.47 32.13 4.01
C VAL A 93 -5.00 32.67 2.69
N PRO A 94 -5.89 33.69 2.72
CA PRO A 94 -6.38 34.33 1.51
C PRO A 94 -5.23 34.97 0.72
N ASP A 95 -5.21 34.75 -0.59
CA ASP A 95 -4.17 35.27 -1.50
C ASP A 95 -4.53 36.61 -2.15
N SER A 96 -5.78 37.07 -1.96
CA SER A 96 -6.36 38.24 -2.60
C SER A 96 -7.39 38.91 -1.69
N GLU A 97 -7.61 40.21 -1.89
CA GLU A 97 -8.57 41.00 -1.12
C GLU A 97 -10.01 40.46 -1.22
N ASP A 98 -10.36 39.91 -2.39
CA ASP A 98 -11.68 39.31 -2.59
C ASP A 98 -11.88 38.05 -1.75
N LEU A 99 -10.88 37.16 -1.71
CA LEU A 99 -10.93 35.97 -0.84
C LEU A 99 -10.95 36.37 0.64
N GLN A 100 -10.18 37.39 1.02
CA GLN A 100 -10.16 37.92 2.39
C GLN A 100 -11.56 38.42 2.78
N ARG A 101 -12.22 39.19 1.90
CA ARG A 101 -13.58 39.71 2.14
C ARG A 101 -14.60 38.59 2.31
N ILE A 102 -14.52 37.54 1.49
CA ILE A 102 -15.43 36.39 1.58
C ILE A 102 -15.20 35.63 2.89
N GLU A 103 -13.95 35.37 3.23
CA GLU A 103 -13.56 34.70 4.47
C GLU A 103 -14.00 35.50 5.71
N ASP A 104 -13.82 36.82 5.71
CA ASP A 104 -14.29 37.71 6.77
C ASP A 104 -15.83 37.71 6.86
N THR A 105 -16.53 37.68 5.73
CA THR A 105 -17.99 37.58 5.70
C THR A 105 -18.47 36.28 6.34
N ILE A 106 -17.81 35.15 6.05
CA ILE A 106 -18.11 33.84 6.66
C ILE A 106 -17.82 33.89 8.16
N ASN A 107 -16.64 34.39 8.56
CA ASN A 107 -16.22 34.42 9.96
C ASN A 107 -17.08 35.33 10.84
N ASN A 108 -17.61 36.41 10.27
CA ASN A 108 -18.49 37.35 10.96
C ASN A 108 -19.97 36.95 10.88
N HIS A 109 -20.30 35.84 10.21
CA HIS A 109 -21.67 35.40 10.10
C HIS A 109 -22.24 34.99 11.48
N PRO A 110 -23.45 35.42 11.86
CA PRO A 110 -24.02 35.12 13.19
C PRO A 110 -24.03 33.64 13.54
N LEU A 111 -24.40 32.78 12.58
CA LEU A 111 -24.39 31.32 12.77
C LEU A 111 -22.99 30.76 13.06
N VAL A 112 -21.94 31.29 12.42
CA VAL A 112 -20.57 30.84 12.65
C VAL A 112 -20.12 31.23 14.06
N GLN A 113 -20.47 32.43 14.51
CA GLN A 113 -20.18 32.88 15.87
C GLN A 113 -20.95 32.06 16.92
N GLU A 114 -22.23 31.77 16.66
CA GLU A 114 -23.05 30.91 17.52
C GLU A 114 -22.42 29.52 17.66
N LEU A 115 -22.07 28.86 16.54
CA LEU A 115 -21.47 27.53 16.57
C LEU A 115 -20.10 27.51 17.27
N ARG A 116 -19.28 28.56 17.12
CA ARG A 116 -18.01 28.71 17.86
C ARG A 116 -18.19 28.91 19.36
N SER A 117 -19.32 29.49 19.79
CA SER A 117 -19.61 29.69 21.21
C SER A 117 -20.00 28.39 21.94
N ARG A 118 -20.37 27.36 21.17
CA ARG A 118 -20.86 26.08 21.66
C ARG A 118 -19.70 25.08 21.80
N PRO A 119 -19.28 24.70 23.02
CA PRO A 119 -18.10 23.85 23.23
C PRO A 119 -18.26 22.42 22.70
N GLU A 120 -19.49 21.97 22.47
CA GLU A 120 -19.78 20.66 21.88
C GLU A 120 -19.40 20.56 20.39
N PHE A 121 -19.19 21.70 19.71
CA PHE A 121 -18.82 21.74 18.30
C PHE A 121 -17.32 21.97 18.10
N ARG A 122 -16.75 21.21 17.18
CA ARG A 122 -15.38 21.39 16.70
C ARG A 122 -15.38 21.93 15.28
N GLU A 123 -14.77 23.10 15.15
CA GLU A 123 -14.49 23.72 13.86
C GLU A 123 -13.34 23.01 13.14
N SER A 124 -13.53 22.76 11.85
CA SER A 124 -12.51 22.22 10.97
C SER A 124 -12.68 22.73 9.54
N ARG A 125 -11.62 22.61 8.73
CA ARG A 125 -11.67 22.81 7.27
C ARG A 125 -11.34 21.50 6.58
N PRO A 126 -12.34 20.70 6.18
CA PRO A 126 -12.11 19.35 5.64
C PRO A 126 -11.13 19.31 4.46
N HIS A 127 -11.16 20.31 3.59
CA HIS A 127 -10.23 20.40 2.45
C HIS A 127 -8.78 20.67 2.87
N LEU A 128 -8.56 21.29 4.04
CA LEU A 128 -7.22 21.61 4.55
C LEU A 128 -6.69 20.54 5.51
N LYS A 129 -7.45 19.46 5.76
CA LYS A 129 -6.93 18.28 6.47
C LYS A 129 -5.93 17.50 5.63
N MET A 130 -6.05 17.57 4.31
CA MET A 130 -5.13 16.92 3.37
C MET A 130 -4.00 17.87 2.97
N SER A 131 -2.80 17.31 2.76
CA SER A 131 -1.69 18.04 2.17
C SER A 131 -2.05 18.58 0.78
N GLU A 132 -1.37 19.64 0.35
CA GLU A 132 -1.65 20.29 -0.94
C GLU A 132 -1.51 19.33 -2.13
N GLU A 133 -0.53 18.41 -2.09
CA GLU A 133 -0.32 17.45 -3.18
C GLU A 133 -1.52 16.52 -3.39
N ILE A 134 -2.09 16.02 -2.29
CA ILE A 134 -3.28 15.17 -2.33
C ILE A 134 -4.51 16.00 -2.67
N ARG A 135 -4.61 17.21 -2.10
CA ARG A 135 -5.71 18.14 -2.34
C ARG A 135 -5.93 18.41 -3.82
N ARG A 136 -4.86 18.68 -4.58
CA ARG A 136 -4.93 18.93 -6.03
C ARG A 136 -5.48 17.74 -6.83
N ARG A 137 -5.39 16.52 -6.30
CA ARG A 137 -5.93 15.29 -6.92
C ARG A 137 -7.36 14.98 -6.47
N SER A 138 -7.90 15.72 -5.51
CA SER A 138 -9.28 15.56 -5.05
C SER A 138 -10.26 16.27 -5.99
N LEU A 139 -11.39 15.61 -6.29
CA LEU A 139 -12.48 16.23 -7.04
C LEU A 139 -13.02 17.46 -6.29
N THR A 140 -13.35 17.29 -5.00
CA THR A 140 -14.03 18.32 -4.21
C THR A 140 -13.06 19.35 -3.64
N ALA A 141 -11.87 18.92 -3.22
CA ALA A 141 -10.89 19.80 -2.59
C ALA A 141 -9.86 20.38 -3.57
N GLY A 142 -9.86 19.94 -4.83
CA GLY A 142 -8.93 20.41 -5.86
C GLY A 142 -9.66 20.91 -7.10
N VAL A 143 -10.23 19.98 -7.88
CA VAL A 143 -10.85 20.28 -9.18
C VAL A 143 -12.00 21.30 -9.07
N LEU A 144 -12.78 21.23 -7.98
CA LEU A 144 -13.89 22.14 -7.70
C LEU A 144 -13.49 23.39 -6.90
N GLN A 145 -12.19 23.63 -6.70
CA GLN A 145 -11.70 24.82 -6.03
C GLN A 145 -11.24 25.89 -7.05
N GLY A 146 -11.41 27.17 -6.71
CA GLY A 146 -10.96 28.32 -7.51
C GLY A 146 -12.09 29.18 -8.09
N GLU A 147 -11.73 30.11 -8.96
CA GLU A 147 -12.64 31.08 -9.59
C GLU A 147 -13.78 30.40 -10.35
N GLY A 148 -15.00 30.93 -10.23
CA GLY A 148 -16.21 30.33 -10.79
C GLY A 148 -16.64 29.02 -10.11
N LYS A 149 -15.98 28.63 -9.02
CA LYS A 149 -16.24 27.41 -8.24
C LYS A 149 -16.18 27.74 -6.73
N MET A 150 -15.73 26.79 -5.90
CA MET A 150 -15.52 27.03 -4.49
C MET A 150 -14.22 27.84 -4.27
N VAL A 151 -14.37 29.12 -4.00
CA VAL A 151 -13.23 30.06 -3.87
C VAL A 151 -12.54 30.00 -2.51
N VAL A 152 -13.28 29.68 -1.44
CA VAL A 152 -12.78 29.54 -0.06
C VAL A 152 -13.02 28.11 0.41
N PRO A 153 -12.04 27.45 1.08
CA PRO A 153 -12.25 26.12 1.65
C PRO A 153 -13.44 26.09 2.62
N PRO A 154 -14.26 25.02 2.63
CA PRO A 154 -15.46 24.97 3.44
C PRO A 154 -15.13 24.93 4.93
N LEU A 155 -15.99 25.56 5.73
CA LEU A 155 -16.00 25.48 7.17
C LEU A 155 -16.98 24.40 7.62
N ALA A 156 -16.55 23.51 8.51
CA ALA A 156 -17.38 22.45 9.06
C ALA A 156 -17.34 22.51 10.58
N PHE A 157 -18.50 22.37 11.21
CA PHE A 157 -18.66 22.18 12.64
C PHE A 157 -19.20 20.78 12.86
N ILE A 158 -18.50 19.98 13.65
CA ILE A 158 -18.90 18.61 13.96
C ILE A 158 -19.07 18.50 15.47
N GLU A 159 -20.22 17.99 15.92
CA GLU A 159 -20.45 17.66 17.33
C GLU A 159 -19.65 16.41 17.72
N ASP A 160 -19.26 16.26 18.99
CA ASP A 160 -18.58 15.03 19.47
C ASP A 160 -19.40 13.74 19.17
N GLY A 161 -20.72 13.86 18.96
CA GLY A 161 -21.61 12.78 18.53
C GLY A 161 -21.63 12.48 17.02
N GLY A 162 -20.84 13.19 16.20
CA GLY A 162 -20.74 12.99 14.75
C GLY A 162 -21.88 13.57 13.92
N LYS A 163 -22.60 14.55 14.48
CA LYS A 163 -23.65 15.31 13.79
C LYS A 163 -23.13 16.62 13.22
#